data_AF-A0A1V6N4F5-F1
#
_entry.id   AF-A0A1V6N4F5-F1
#
_cell.length_a   1.000
_cell.length_b   1.000
_cell.length_c   1.000
_cell.angle_alpha   90.00
_cell.angle_beta   90.00
_cell.angle_gamma   90.00
#
_symmetry.space_group_name_H-M   'P 1'
#
loop_
_entity.id
_entity.type
_entity.pdbx_description
1 polymer ?
#
loop_
_entity_poly.entity_id
_entity_poly.type
_entity_poly.pdbx_seq_one_letter_code
_entity_poly.pdbx_strand_id
1 'polypeptide(L)'
;MAMTKDEKIKLYEELMEDKDFLHEMNKREQADLKYRGELAYAKDKGMKEGFEQGKLNIAKNLKSLDISVDDIAKITCLSIDEIKKL
;
A
#
# COMPACT_ATOMS: atom_id res chain seq x y z
N MET A 1 -8.11 38.01 -19.75
CA MET A 1 -7.67 38.36 -18.39
C MET A 1 -7.93 37.15 -17.50
N ALA A 2 -6.99 36.79 -16.63
CA ALA A 2 -7.24 35.74 -15.63
C ALA A 2 -8.05 36.34 -14.47
N MET A 3 -9.03 35.60 -13.95
CA MET A 3 -9.84 36.04 -12.80
C MET A 3 -8.95 36.37 -11.60
N THR A 4 -9.31 37.44 -10.91
CA THR A 4 -8.73 37.84 -9.64
C THR A 4 -9.06 36.82 -8.54
N LYS A 5 -8.34 36.91 -7.41
CA LYS A 5 -8.53 35.99 -6.29
C LYS A 5 -9.94 36.08 -5.70
N ASP A 6 -10.49 37.29 -5.59
CA ASP A 6 -11.81 37.54 -5.00
C ASP A 6 -12.94 37.04 -5.92
N GLU A 7 -12.78 37.17 -7.24
CA GLU A 7 -13.70 36.60 -8.23
C GLU A 7 -13.70 35.07 -8.19
N LYS A 8 -12.53 34.45 -7.97
CA LYS A 8 -12.44 32.99 -7.78
C LYS A 8 -13.16 32.54 -6.51
N ILE A 9 -12.99 33.27 -5.40
CA ILE A 9 -13.61 32.92 -4.12
C ILE A 9 -15.14 32.97 -4.24
N LYS A 10 -15.69 34.06 -4.80
CA LYS A 10 -17.15 34.16 -5.03
C LYS A 10 -17.69 33.04 -5.93
N LEU A 11 -16.97 32.73 -7.01
CA LEU A 11 -17.37 31.63 -7.89
C LEU A 11 -17.39 30.28 -7.14
N TYR A 12 -16.41 30.03 -6.26
CA TYR A 12 -16.40 28.83 -5.44
C TYR A 12 -17.54 28.80 -4.42
N GLU A 13 -17.86 29.94 -3.78
CA GLU A 13 -19.00 30.05 -2.86
C GLU A 13 -20.32 29.72 -3.56
N GLU A 14 -20.56 30.30 -4.75
CA GLU A 14 -21.76 30.03 -5.56
C GLU A 14 -21.84 28.56 -5.99
N LEU A 15 -20.73 27.96 -6.43
CA LEU A 15 -20.69 26.54 -6.80
C LEU A 15 -20.91 25.61 -5.60
N MET A 16 -20.49 26.00 -4.40
CA MET A 16 -20.72 25.21 -3.17
C MET A 16 -22.17 25.27 -2.69
N GLU A 17 -22.93 26.31 -3.05
CA GLU A 17 -24.38 26.38 -2.79
C GLU A 17 -25.19 25.49 -3.75
N ASP A 18 -24.63 25.13 -4.91
CA ASP A 18 -25.22 24.17 -5.84
C ASP A 18 -25.07 22.73 -5.30
N LYS A 19 -26.20 22.14 -4.92
CA LYS A 19 -26.26 20.79 -4.33
C LYS A 19 -25.82 19.69 -5.30
N ASP A 20 -26.09 19.83 -6.58
CA ASP A 20 -25.73 18.82 -7.58
C ASP A 20 -24.21 18.85 -7.83
N PHE A 21 -23.65 20.06 -7.89
CA PHE A 21 -22.20 20.24 -7.97
C PHE A 21 -21.50 19.65 -6.73
N LEU A 22 -21.98 19.97 -5.53
CA LEU A 22 -21.42 19.46 -4.27
C LEU A 22 -21.51 17.93 -4.19
N HIS A 23 -22.62 17.34 -4.62
CA HIS A 23 -22.81 15.88 -4.64
C HIS A 23 -21.82 15.19 -5.56
N GLU A 24 -21.62 15.70 -6.78
CA GLU A 24 -20.64 15.14 -7.71
C GLU A 24 -19.19 15.33 -7.23
N MET A 25 -18.87 16.46 -6.60
CA MET A 25 -17.57 16.68 -5.98
C MET A 25 -17.31 15.66 -4.86
N ASN A 26 -18.28 15.46 -3.97
CA ASN A 26 -18.17 14.49 -2.88
C ASN A 26 -18.02 13.05 -3.39
N LYS A 27 -18.74 12.66 -4.45
CA LYS A 27 -18.57 11.34 -5.08
C LYS A 27 -17.16 11.14 -5.62
N ARG A 28 -16.60 12.16 -6.28
CA ARG A 28 -15.22 12.12 -6.80
C ARG A 28 -14.21 11.99 -5.67
N GLU A 29 -14.36 12.79 -4.62
CA GLU A 29 -13.48 12.71 -3.45
C GLU A 29 -13.56 11.33 -2.78
N GLN A 30 -14.75 10.75 -2.64
CA GLN A 30 -14.92 9.40 -2.11
C GLN A 30 -14.26 8.34 -3.01
N ALA A 31 -14.38 8.47 -4.33
CA ALA A 31 -13.74 7.57 -5.28
C ALA A 31 -12.20 7.67 -5.18
N ASP A 32 -11.66 8.88 -5.08
CA ASP A 32 -10.22 9.11 -4.94
C ASP A 32 -9.69 8.57 -3.60
N LEU A 33 -10.42 8.79 -2.51
CA LEU A 33 -10.07 8.24 -1.19
C LEU A 33 -10.08 6.72 -1.22
N LYS A 34 -11.10 6.10 -1.83
CA LYS A 34 -11.19 4.65 -1.97
C LYS A 34 -10.02 4.11 -2.80
N TYR A 35 -9.75 4.70 -3.95
CA TYR A 35 -8.64 4.30 -4.82
C TYR A 35 -7.29 4.39 -4.12
N ARG A 36 -7.03 5.50 -3.42
CA ARG A 36 -5.80 5.67 -2.62
C ARG A 36 -5.69 4.65 -1.50
N GLY A 37 -6.81 4.33 -0.83
CA GLY A 37 -6.87 3.30 0.20
C GLY A 37 -6.54 1.91 -0.36
N GLU A 38 -7.14 1.53 -1.49
CA GLU A 38 -6.90 0.25 -2.15
C GLU A 38 -5.45 0.12 -2.63
N LEU A 39 -4.87 1.18 -3.20
CA LEU A 39 -3.46 1.21 -3.59
C LEU A 39 -2.53 1.07 -2.40
N ALA A 40 -2.79 1.78 -1.30
CA ALA A 40 -1.97 1.69 -0.10
C ALA A 40 -2.02 0.27 0.49
N TYR A 41 -3.21 -0.33 0.54
CA TYR A 41 -3.39 -1.71 0.98
C TYR A 41 -2.66 -2.71 0.08
N ALA A 42 -2.80 -2.59 -1.24
CA ALA A 42 -2.14 -3.47 -2.20
C ALA A 42 -0.61 -3.37 -2.09
N LYS A 43 -0.07 -2.16 -1.90
CA LYS A 43 1.36 -1.93 -1.71
C LYS A 43 1.88 -2.56 -0.41
N ASP A 44 1.18 -2.35 0.71
CA ASP A 44 1.57 -2.93 2.00
C ASP A 44 1.53 -4.45 1.96
N LYS A 45 0.45 -5.02 1.41
CA LYS A 45 0.28 -6.47 1.25
C LYS A 45 1.38 -7.06 0.36
N GLY A 46 1.62 -6.46 -0.81
CA GLY A 46 2.67 -6.91 -1.72
C GLY A 46 4.07 -6.83 -1.12
N MET A 47 4.37 -5.78 -0.35
CA MET A 47 5.66 -5.65 0.36
C MET A 47 5.84 -6.76 1.40
N LYS A 48 4.80 -7.03 2.20
CA LYS A 48 4.82 -8.10 3.22
C LYS A 48 4.98 -9.48 2.58
N GLU A 49 4.15 -9.79 1.59
CA GLU A 49 4.22 -11.08 0.88
C GLU A 49 5.58 -11.28 0.20
N GLY A 50 6.11 -10.25 -0.46
CA GLY A 50 7.43 -10.29 -1.08
C GLY A 50 8.56 -10.48 -0.07
N PHE A 51 8.49 -9.83 1.09
CA PHE A 51 9.46 -10.00 2.16
C PHE A 51 9.45 -11.43 2.72
N GLU A 52 8.26 -11.98 3.01
CA GLU A 52 8.11 -13.36 3.48
C GLU A 52 8.61 -14.37 2.44
N GLN A 53 8.21 -14.22 1.17
CA GLN A 53 8.72 -15.07 0.08
C GLN A 53 10.24 -14.97 -0.08
N GLY A 54 10.80 -13.77 0.08
CA GLY A 54 12.25 -13.54 0.05
C GLY A 54 12.99 -14.33 1.14
N LYS A 55 12.50 -14.28 2.39
CA LYS A 55 13.06 -15.08 3.49
C LYS A 55 13.01 -16.58 3.20
N LEU A 56 11.89 -17.08 2.70
CA LEU A 56 11.73 -18.50 2.36
C LEU A 56 12.68 -18.92 1.22
N ASN A 57 12.85 -18.09 0.20
CA ASN A 57 13.77 -18.37 -0.90
C ASN A 57 15.23 -18.39 -0.41
N ILE A 58 15.62 -17.45 0.45
CA ILE A 58 16.95 -17.46 1.08
C ILE A 58 17.12 -18.74 1.90
N ALA A 59 16.15 -19.11 2.73
CA ALA A 59 16.23 -20.34 3.54
C ALA A 59 16.38 -21.61 2.68
N LYS A 60 15.64 -21.72 1.57
CA LYS A 60 15.79 -22.82 0.61
C LYS A 60 17.19 -22.88 0.00
N ASN A 61 17.72 -21.73 -0.41
CA ASN A 61 19.06 -21.64 -0.99
C ASN A 61 20.13 -22.04 0.04
N LEU A 62 20.05 -21.53 1.28
CA LEU A 62 20.99 -21.90 2.35
C LEU A 62 20.90 -23.39 2.69
N LYS A 63 19.70 -23.98 2.70
CA LYS A 63 19.50 -25.42 2.90
C LYS A 63 20.14 -26.24 1.77
N SER A 64 20.08 -25.76 0.53
CA SER A 64 20.76 -26.41 -0.60
C SER A 64 22.29 -26.34 -0.55
N LEU A 65 22.85 -25.51 0.33
CA LEU A 65 24.27 -25.38 0.62
C LEU A 65 24.68 -26.13 1.90
N ASP A 66 23.83 -27.04 2.38
CA ASP A 66 24.04 -27.85 3.60
C ASP A 66 24.31 -27.02 4.87
N ILE A 67 23.82 -25.78 4.93
CA ILE A 67 23.91 -24.94 6.14
C ILE A 67 22.98 -25.51 7.22
N SER A 68 23.41 -25.45 8.48
CA SER A 68 22.64 -25.95 9.61
C SER A 68 21.30 -25.23 9.76
N VAL A 69 20.26 -25.97 10.18
CA VAL A 69 18.91 -25.39 10.39
C VAL A 69 18.93 -24.27 11.42
N ASP A 70 19.76 -24.38 12.46
CA ASP A 70 19.94 -23.36 13.49
C ASP A 70 20.52 -22.05 12.92
N ASP A 71 21.48 -22.14 12.01
CA ASP A 71 22.08 -20.95 11.41
C ASP A 71 21.17 -20.32 10.36
N ILE A 72 20.42 -21.14 9.60
CA ILE A 72 19.37 -20.64 8.70
C ILE A 72 18.30 -19.88 9.49
N ALA A 73 17.90 -20.38 10.66
CA ALA A 73 16.94 -19.72 11.53
C ALA A 73 17.43 -18.35 11.99
N LYS A 74 18.72 -18.24 12.37
CA LYS A 74 19.34 -16.95 12.75
C LYS A 74 19.44 -15.98 11.59
N ILE A 75 19.80 -16.44 10.38
CA ILE A 75 19.99 -15.58 9.20
C ILE A 75 18.66 -15.05 8.68
N THR A 76 17.65 -15.92 8.60
CA THR A 76 16.36 -15.61 7.96
C THR A 76 15.30 -15.15 8.95
N CYS A 77 15.55 -15.24 10.25
CA CYS A 77 14.58 -15.02 11.32
C CYS A 77 13.31 -15.88 11.19
N LEU A 78 13.42 -17.04 10.53
CA LEU A 78 12.37 -18.05 10.48
C LEU A 78 12.52 -19.00 11.67
N SER A 79 11.42 -19.61 12.08
CA SER A 79 11.46 -20.67 13.07
C SER A 79 12.09 -21.94 12.49
N ILE A 80 12.68 -22.74 13.37
CA ILE A 80 13.25 -24.05 13.01
C ILE A 80 12.18 -24.94 12.37
N ASP A 81 10.92 -24.87 12.83
CA ASP A 81 9.81 -25.65 12.28
C ASP A 81 9.42 -25.22 10.87
N GLU A 82 9.45 -23.93 10.56
CA GLU A 82 9.24 -23.42 9.20
C GLU A 82 10.33 -23.93 8.27
N ILE A 83 11.60 -23.87 8.69
CA ILE A 83 12.75 -24.32 7.88
C ILE A 83 12.74 -25.83 7.65
N LYS A 84 12.32 -26.61 8.65
CA LYS A 84 12.17 -28.07 8.51
C LYS A 84 11.08 -28.47 7.52
N LYS A 85 10.05 -27.63 7.34
CA LYS A 85 8.95 -27.85 6.38
C LYS A 85 9.27 -27.40 4.95
N LEU A 86 10.35 -26.62 4.74
CA LEU A 86 10.84 -26.23 3.40
C LEU A 86 11.50 -27.38 2.66
#